data_AF-A0A2T6LN20-F1
#
_entry.id   AF-A0A2T6LN20-F1
#
_cell.length_a   1.000
_cell.length_b   1.000
_cell.length_c   1.000
_cell.angle_alpha   90.00
_cell.angle_beta   90.00
_cell.angle_gamma   90.00
#
_symmetry.space_group_name_H-M   'P 1'
#
loop_
_entity.id
_entity.type
_entity.pdbx_description
1 polymer ?
#
loop_
_entity_poly.entity_id
_entity_poly.type
_entity_poly.pdbx_seq_one_letter_code
_entity_poly.pdbx_strand_id
1 'polypeptide(L)'
;MASITGLAENLSAAWNAPDVTMRARQQLLRTLIADIIVDVDDAVRDVVLTIHWRGGQHSELRVRKLKAGEHGCATAEDALEVMRSMAGRWSDEHIAATLNRMGLPTGQGKTWTAHRVYSVRRVRGIDAYRSAVKDGEWLTMEEAAKALGTTSHTIRRLINAGLLQTVQVVPRAPHQIRAADLTSEPIMAAMARKGRPCRVVDAETIPMFTDT
;
A
#
# COMPACT_ATOMS: atom_id res chain seq x y z
N MET A 1 37.55 -52.46 -7.17
CA MET A 1 36.71 -51.72 -8.15
C MET A 1 35.51 -51.17 -7.41
N ALA A 2 35.48 -49.87 -7.13
CA ALA A 2 34.33 -49.27 -6.46
C ALA A 2 33.13 -49.25 -7.42
N SER A 3 32.05 -49.94 -7.03
CA SER A 3 30.81 -49.97 -7.81
C SER A 3 30.16 -48.58 -7.82
N ILE A 4 29.61 -48.16 -8.96
CA ILE A 4 28.85 -46.91 -9.12
C ILE A 4 27.73 -46.77 -8.07
N THR A 5 27.18 -47.91 -7.62
CA THR A 5 26.15 -47.96 -6.56
C THR A 5 26.65 -47.37 -5.23
N GLY A 6 27.90 -47.64 -4.85
CA GLY A 6 28.49 -47.09 -3.63
C GLY A 6 28.74 -45.58 -3.70
N LEU A 7 28.95 -45.02 -4.90
CA LEU A 7 29.06 -43.56 -5.08
C LEU A 7 27.69 -42.88 -4.96
N ALA A 8 26.63 -43.54 -5.43
CA ALA A 8 25.26 -43.04 -5.33
C ALA A 8 24.71 -43.06 -3.90
N GLU A 9 25.00 -44.12 -3.12
CA GLU A 9 24.63 -44.20 -1.70
C GLU A 9 25.30 -43.11 -0.87
N ASN A 10 26.58 -42.82 -1.17
CA ASN A 10 27.33 -41.77 -0.50
C ASN A 10 26.81 -40.35 -0.80
N LEU A 11 26.18 -40.12 -1.96
CA LEU A 11 25.61 -38.81 -2.30
C LEU A 11 24.42 -38.46 -1.41
N SER A 12 23.50 -39.39 -1.19
CA SER A 12 22.33 -39.15 -0.32
C SER A 12 22.76 -38.87 1.12
N ALA A 13 23.71 -39.65 1.63
CA ALA A 13 24.30 -39.43 2.95
C ALA A 13 25.03 -38.08 3.03
N ALA A 14 25.85 -37.75 2.05
CA ALA A 14 26.59 -36.48 1.98
C ALA A 14 25.70 -35.26 1.74
N TRP A 15 24.50 -35.41 1.18
CA TRP A 15 23.55 -34.32 1.00
C TRP A 15 22.77 -34.00 2.28
N ASN A 16 22.35 -35.05 2.99
CA ASN A 16 21.48 -34.97 4.16
C ASN A 16 22.24 -34.84 5.50
N ALA A 17 23.57 -34.95 5.50
CA ALA A 17 24.36 -34.80 6.72
C ALA A 17 24.19 -33.40 7.35
N PRO A 18 24.09 -33.31 8.69
CA PRO A 18 23.68 -32.10 9.42
C PRO A 18 24.73 -30.97 9.38
N ASP A 19 25.99 -31.31 9.13
CA ASP A 19 27.14 -30.40 9.03
C ASP A 19 27.35 -29.85 7.61
N VAL A 20 26.54 -30.28 6.64
CA VAL A 20 26.68 -29.89 5.24
C VAL A 20 26.15 -28.47 5.03
N THR A 21 27.05 -27.58 4.67
CA THR A 21 26.70 -26.19 4.34
C THR A 21 25.92 -26.10 3.02
N MET A 22 25.10 -25.06 2.89
CA MET A 22 24.41 -24.76 1.61
C MET A 22 25.37 -24.60 0.43
N ARG A 23 26.58 -24.08 0.69
CA ARG A 23 27.65 -23.97 -0.31
C ARG A 23 28.09 -25.35 -0.81
N ALA A 24 28.29 -26.31 0.09
CA ALA A 24 28.67 -27.68 -0.27
C ALA A 24 27.55 -28.37 -1.08
N ARG A 25 26.28 -28.22 -0.67
CA ARG A 25 25.13 -28.71 -1.45
C ARG A 25 25.09 -28.13 -2.86
N GLN A 26 25.28 -26.81 -2.98
CA GLN A 26 25.32 -26.14 -4.28
C GLN A 26 26.48 -26.63 -5.16
N GLN A 27 27.64 -26.92 -4.56
CA GLN A 27 28.79 -27.44 -5.29
C GLN A 27 28.56 -28.88 -5.77
N LEU A 28 27.99 -29.75 -4.93
CA LEU A 28 27.57 -31.10 -5.32
C LEU A 28 26.51 -31.08 -6.43
N LEU A 29 25.52 -30.19 -6.33
CA LEU A 29 24.51 -30.05 -7.38
C LEU A 29 25.14 -29.65 -8.73
N ARG A 30 26.06 -28.70 -8.72
CA ARG A 30 26.77 -28.23 -9.92
C ARG A 30 27.62 -29.29 -10.59
N THR A 31 28.16 -30.27 -9.85
CA THR A 31 28.92 -31.37 -10.46
C THR A 31 28.01 -32.41 -11.13
N LEU A 32 26.75 -32.51 -10.68
CA LEU A 32 25.77 -33.46 -11.22
C LEU A 32 25.03 -32.94 -12.46
N ILE A 33 24.92 -31.62 -12.61
CA ILE A 33 24.31 -30.98 -13.79
C ILE A 33 25.32 -30.99 -14.93
N ALA A 34 24.90 -31.52 -16.09
CA ALA A 34 25.66 -31.46 -17.34
C ALA A 34 25.40 -30.12 -18.03
N ASP A 35 24.12 -29.81 -18.27
CA ASP A 35 23.66 -28.53 -18.79
C ASP A 35 22.19 -28.30 -18.38
N ILE A 36 21.71 -27.10 -18.68
CA ILE A 36 20.31 -26.71 -18.49
C ILE A 36 19.85 -26.07 -19.79
N ILE A 37 18.82 -26.63 -20.41
CA ILE A 37 18.18 -26.08 -21.60
C ILE A 37 16.90 -25.37 -21.19
N VAL A 38 16.72 -24.15 -21.70
CA VAL A 38 15.49 -23.38 -21.55
C VAL A 38 14.84 -23.32 -22.92
N ASP A 39 13.68 -23.97 -23.06
CA ASP A 39 12.83 -23.80 -24.22
C ASP A 39 11.68 -22.85 -23.89
N VAL A 40 11.36 -21.96 -24.81
CA VAL A 40 10.34 -20.93 -24.62
C VAL A 40 9.35 -21.04 -25.76
N ASP A 41 8.18 -21.60 -25.46
CA ASP A 41 7.05 -21.59 -26.38
C ASP A 41 6.31 -20.26 -26.24
N ASP A 42 6.53 -19.35 -27.20
CA ASP A 42 5.84 -18.07 -27.23
C ASP A 42 4.35 -18.16 -27.60
N ALA A 43 3.91 -19.24 -28.26
CA ALA A 43 2.52 -19.44 -28.66
C ALA A 43 1.67 -19.94 -27.48
N VAL A 44 2.18 -20.89 -26.70
CA VAL A 44 1.50 -21.45 -25.52
C VAL A 44 1.88 -20.72 -24.22
N ARG A 45 2.95 -19.90 -24.26
CA ARG A 45 3.51 -19.15 -23.13
C ARG A 45 4.00 -20.04 -22.00
N ASP A 46 4.70 -21.10 -22.36
CA ASP A 46 5.36 -21.99 -21.41
C ASP A 46 6.88 -21.86 -21.55
N VAL A 47 7.55 -21.76 -20.41
CA VAL A 47 8.99 -21.92 -20.28
C VAL A 47 9.22 -23.33 -19.78
N VAL A 48 9.85 -24.16 -20.60
CA VAL A 48 10.25 -25.51 -20.25
C VAL A 48 11.72 -25.51 -19.90
N LEU A 49 12.02 -25.82 -18.65
CA LEU A 49 13.38 -25.96 -18.14
C LEU A 49 13.72 -27.44 -18.09
N THR A 50 14.67 -27.87 -18.91
CA THR A 50 15.17 -29.25 -18.91
C THR A 50 16.57 -29.29 -18.35
N ILE A 51 16.74 -29.98 -17.22
CA ILE A 51 18.04 -30.22 -16.59
C ILE A 51 18.56 -31.55 -17.10
N HIS A 52 19.72 -31.54 -17.77
CA HIS A 52 20.43 -32.76 -18.11
C HIS A 52 21.40 -33.12 -17.00
N TRP A 53 21.26 -34.33 -16.45
CA TRP A 53 22.16 -34.85 -15.43
C TRP A 53 23.31 -35.60 -16.08
N ARG A 54 24.50 -35.55 -15.47
CA ARG A 54 25.67 -36.31 -15.96
C ARG A 54 25.46 -37.82 -16.00
N GLY A 55 24.43 -38.34 -15.33
CA GLY A 55 24.00 -39.74 -15.40
C GLY A 55 23.10 -40.09 -16.59
N GLY A 56 22.88 -39.17 -17.54
CA GLY A 56 22.06 -39.38 -18.74
C GLY A 56 20.54 -39.24 -18.53
N GLN A 57 20.10 -39.05 -17.29
CA GLN A 57 18.72 -38.72 -16.96
C GLN A 57 18.43 -37.24 -17.23
N HIS A 58 17.16 -36.90 -17.41
CA HIS A 58 16.71 -35.51 -17.50
C HIS A 58 15.57 -35.25 -16.50
N SER A 59 15.46 -34.00 -16.06
CA SER A 59 14.32 -33.53 -15.27
C SER A 59 13.75 -32.28 -15.92
N GLU A 60 12.43 -32.27 -16.09
CA GLU A 60 11.72 -31.15 -16.72
C GLU A 60 10.91 -30.37 -15.69
N LEU A 61 10.96 -29.05 -15.79
CA LEU A 61 10.11 -28.12 -15.05
C LEU A 61 9.43 -27.18 -16.04
N ARG A 62 8.10 -27.27 -16.14
CA ARG A 62 7.29 -26.38 -16.97
C ARG A 62 6.71 -25.25 -16.11
N VAL A 63 6.98 -24.02 -16.50
CA VAL A 63 6.50 -22.80 -15.82
C VAL A 63 5.85 -21.88 -16.85
N ARG A 64 4.69 -21.33 -16.52
CA ARG A 64 4.04 -20.34 -17.38
C ARG A 64 4.86 -19.06 -17.50
N LYS A 65 5.12 -18.62 -18.73
CA LYS A 65 5.73 -17.32 -19.05
C LYS A 65 4.76 -16.19 -18.70
N LEU A 66 5.14 -15.37 -17.72
CA LEU A 66 4.43 -14.13 -17.35
C LEU A 66 4.44 -13.14 -18.54
N LYS A 67 3.38 -12.35 -18.74
CA LYS A 67 3.36 -11.30 -19.77
C LYS A 67 4.46 -10.27 -19.53
N ALA A 68 4.86 -9.54 -20.57
CA ALA A 68 5.68 -8.35 -20.40
C ALA A 68 4.93 -7.38 -19.45
N GLY A 69 5.53 -7.06 -18.30
CA GLY A 69 4.90 -6.28 -17.22
C GLY A 69 4.16 -7.08 -16.15
N GLU A 70 3.99 -8.39 -16.31
CA GLU A 70 3.60 -9.29 -15.22
C GLU A 70 4.86 -9.78 -14.51
N HIS A 71 4.91 -9.51 -13.21
CA HIS A 71 5.96 -10.01 -12.31
C HIS A 71 5.29 -10.79 -11.19
N GLY A 72 5.94 -11.85 -10.70
CA GLY A 72 5.45 -12.65 -9.56
C GLY A 72 5.24 -11.84 -8.27
N CYS A 73 5.67 -10.58 -8.26
CA CYS A 73 5.46 -9.62 -7.18
C CYS A 73 4.22 -8.72 -7.38
N ALA A 74 3.18 -9.17 -8.07
CA ALA A 74 1.93 -8.41 -8.23
C ALA A 74 1.07 -8.51 -6.96
N THR A 75 0.45 -7.40 -6.55
CA THR A 75 -0.56 -7.40 -5.47
C THR A 75 -1.71 -8.32 -5.87
N ALA A 76 -2.08 -9.24 -4.96
CA ALA A 76 -3.20 -10.16 -5.17
C ALA A 76 -4.51 -9.41 -5.41
N GLU A 77 -5.38 -9.97 -6.25
CA GLU A 77 -6.66 -9.34 -6.61
C GLU A 77 -7.55 -9.09 -5.39
N ASP A 78 -7.56 -10.03 -4.44
CA ASP A 78 -8.28 -9.90 -3.15
C ASP A 78 -7.87 -8.62 -2.40
N ALA A 79 -6.57 -8.31 -2.37
CA ALA A 79 -6.08 -7.10 -1.74
C ALA A 79 -6.51 -5.84 -2.49
N LEU A 80 -6.58 -5.90 -3.83
CA LEU A 80 -7.09 -4.79 -4.64
C LEU A 80 -8.60 -4.58 -4.46
N GLU A 81 -9.38 -5.65 -4.28
CA GLU A 81 -10.81 -5.57 -4.00
C GLU A 81 -11.09 -4.92 -2.64
N VAL A 82 -10.35 -5.32 -1.60
CA VAL A 82 -10.43 -4.67 -0.28
C VAL A 82 -10.05 -3.19 -0.40
N MET A 83 -8.99 -2.85 -1.14
CA MET A 83 -8.64 -1.45 -1.38
C MET A 83 -9.77 -0.68 -2.07
N ARG A 84 -10.37 -1.23 -3.13
CA ARG A 84 -11.47 -0.58 -3.87
C ARG A 84 -12.72 -0.37 -3.00
N SER A 85 -13.07 -1.34 -2.16
CA SER A 85 -14.25 -1.24 -1.28
C SER A 85 -14.08 -0.23 -0.14
N MET A 86 -12.85 -0.04 0.35
CA MET A 86 -12.56 0.91 1.44
C MET A 86 -12.18 2.32 0.95
N ALA A 87 -11.62 2.41 -0.25
CA ALA A 87 -11.21 3.64 -0.88
C ALA A 87 -12.32 4.71 -0.88
N GLY A 88 -11.93 5.96 -0.66
CA GLY A 88 -12.87 7.10 -0.63
C GLY A 88 -13.68 7.24 0.65
N ARG A 89 -13.72 6.22 1.52
CA ARG A 89 -14.39 6.28 2.84
C ARG A 89 -13.45 6.14 4.02
N TRP A 90 -12.30 5.50 3.80
CA TRP A 90 -11.29 5.22 4.81
C TRP A 90 -9.94 5.80 4.38
N SER A 91 -9.10 6.15 5.35
CA SER A 91 -7.73 6.59 5.07
C SER A 91 -6.84 5.42 4.65
N ASP A 92 -5.75 5.71 3.94
CA ASP A 92 -4.80 4.68 3.50
C ASP A 92 -4.17 3.92 4.69
N GLU A 93 -4.04 4.55 5.86
CA GLU A 93 -3.63 3.89 7.11
C GLU A 93 -4.63 2.82 7.56
N HIS A 94 -5.93 3.12 7.51
CA HIS A 94 -6.98 2.18 7.87
C HIS A 94 -7.04 1.02 6.88
N ILE A 95 -6.91 1.31 5.59
CA ILE A 95 -6.85 0.29 4.54
C ILE A 95 -5.66 -0.64 4.77
N ALA A 96 -4.47 -0.08 5.06
CA ALA A 96 -3.28 -0.87 5.36
C ALA A 96 -3.47 -1.77 6.59
N ALA A 97 -4.04 -1.23 7.67
CA ALA A 97 -4.32 -1.98 8.88
C ALA A 97 -5.30 -3.15 8.63
N THR A 98 -6.34 -2.94 7.83
CA THR A 98 -7.29 -3.98 7.45
C THR A 98 -6.62 -5.08 6.63
N LEU A 99 -5.86 -4.72 5.59
CA LEU A 99 -5.16 -5.70 4.75
C LEU A 99 -4.19 -6.58 5.56
N ASN A 100 -3.44 -5.96 6.48
CA ASN A 100 -2.54 -6.69 7.37
C ASN A 100 -3.30 -7.64 8.32
N ARG A 101 -4.46 -7.22 8.84
CA ARG A 101 -5.31 -8.05 9.71
C ARG A 101 -5.89 -9.25 8.97
N MET A 102 -6.22 -9.08 7.69
CA MET A 102 -6.70 -10.15 6.82
C MET A 102 -5.58 -11.12 6.39
N GLY A 103 -4.32 -10.84 6.74
CA GLY A 103 -3.18 -11.67 6.32
C GLY A 103 -2.89 -11.58 4.83
N LEU A 104 -3.35 -10.52 4.14
CA LEU A 104 -3.11 -10.30 2.72
C LEU A 104 -1.79 -9.53 2.53
N PRO A 105 -0.69 -10.17 2.09
CA PRO A 105 0.57 -9.48 1.90
C PRO A 105 0.56 -8.63 0.63
N THR A 106 1.51 -7.69 0.54
CA THR A 106 1.83 -7.05 -0.75
C THR A 106 2.37 -8.09 -1.73
N GLY A 107 2.39 -7.77 -3.03
CA GLY A 107 2.99 -8.67 -4.02
C GLY A 107 4.45 -9.05 -3.72
N GLN A 108 5.20 -8.22 -2.99
CA GLN A 108 6.57 -8.54 -2.55
C GLN A 108 6.63 -9.30 -1.21
N GLY A 109 5.51 -9.80 -0.69
CA GLY A 109 5.46 -10.49 0.62
C GLY A 109 5.63 -9.57 1.83
N LYS A 110 5.57 -8.25 1.65
CA LYS A 110 5.75 -7.25 2.73
C LYS A 110 4.42 -6.84 3.36
N THR A 111 4.50 -6.33 4.58
CA THR A 111 3.41 -5.67 5.32
C THR A 111 2.96 -4.38 4.64
N TRP A 112 1.66 -4.09 4.69
CA TRP A 112 1.08 -2.85 4.19
C TRP A 112 1.39 -1.66 5.10
N THR A 113 1.71 -0.54 4.46
CA THR A 113 1.77 0.79 5.08
C THR A 113 0.91 1.74 4.25
N ALA A 114 0.50 2.87 4.82
CA ALA A 114 -0.30 3.88 4.10
C ALA A 114 0.36 4.29 2.77
N HIS A 115 1.67 4.52 2.76
CA HIS A 115 2.41 4.84 1.54
C HIS A 115 2.35 3.72 0.47
N ARG A 116 2.38 2.44 0.87
CA ARG A 116 2.26 1.31 -0.08
C ARG A 116 0.85 1.20 -0.65
N VAL A 117 -0.16 1.41 0.18
CA VAL A 117 -1.56 1.49 -0.24
C VAL A 117 -1.77 2.64 -1.22
N TYR A 118 -1.29 3.84 -0.89
CA TYR A 118 -1.30 5.01 -1.77
C TYR A 118 -0.66 4.73 -3.13
N SER A 119 0.54 4.16 -3.13
CA SER A 119 1.29 3.85 -4.35
C SER A 119 0.52 2.87 -5.26
N VAL A 120 0.01 1.78 -4.69
CA VAL A 120 -0.79 0.79 -5.43
C VAL A 120 -2.07 1.40 -5.96
N ARG A 121 -2.81 2.16 -5.14
CA ARG A 121 -4.02 2.85 -5.55
C ARG A 121 -3.78 3.77 -6.74
N ARG A 122 -2.71 4.58 -6.72
CA ARG A 122 -2.38 5.48 -7.84
C ARG A 122 -2.06 4.74 -9.13
N VAL A 123 -1.25 3.68 -9.06
CA VAL A 123 -0.91 2.87 -10.23
C VAL A 123 -2.15 2.15 -10.80
N ARG A 124 -3.11 1.82 -9.94
CA ARG A 124 -4.33 1.08 -10.30
C ARG A 124 -5.56 1.98 -10.53
N GLY A 125 -5.42 3.30 -10.45
CA GLY A 125 -6.54 4.24 -10.65
C GLY A 125 -7.66 4.09 -9.61
N ILE A 126 -7.32 3.75 -8.36
CA ILE A 126 -8.28 3.65 -7.26
C ILE A 126 -8.32 5.00 -6.54
N ASP A 127 -9.43 5.73 -6.66
CA ASP A 127 -9.56 7.08 -6.10
C ASP A 127 -9.70 7.08 -4.57
N ALA A 128 -9.18 8.12 -3.90
CA ALA A 128 -9.31 8.29 -2.43
C ALA A 128 -10.44 9.29 -2.12
N TYR A 129 -10.40 9.88 -0.92
CA TYR A 129 -11.03 11.17 -0.71
C TYR A 129 -10.67 12.13 -1.84
N ARG A 130 -11.59 13.01 -2.23
CA ARG A 130 -11.40 13.99 -3.29
C ARG A 130 -10.15 14.84 -3.06
N SER A 131 -9.88 15.21 -1.80
CA SER A 131 -8.68 15.97 -1.41
C SER A 131 -7.35 15.19 -1.48
N ALA A 132 -7.38 13.89 -1.74
CA ALA A 132 -6.17 13.11 -1.98
C ALA A 132 -5.65 13.31 -3.41
N VAL A 133 -6.51 13.69 -4.35
CA VAL A 133 -6.10 14.15 -5.68
C VAL A 133 -5.51 15.55 -5.51
N LYS A 134 -4.25 15.72 -5.91
CA LYS A 134 -3.50 16.98 -5.77
C LYS A 134 -3.58 17.83 -7.04
N ASP A 135 -4.79 17.94 -7.60
CA ASP A 135 -5.13 18.86 -8.69
C ASP A 135 -5.43 20.27 -8.19
N GLY A 136 -5.63 20.42 -6.88
CA GLY A 136 -5.96 21.69 -6.23
C GLY A 136 -7.45 22.00 -6.23
N GLU A 137 -8.33 21.12 -6.72
CA GLU A 137 -9.78 21.34 -6.67
C GLU A 137 -10.32 21.11 -5.26
N TRP A 138 -9.83 20.06 -4.59
CA TRP A 138 -10.24 19.67 -3.26
C TRP A 138 -9.09 19.72 -2.27
N LEU A 139 -9.32 20.37 -1.14
CA LEU A 139 -8.32 20.65 -0.13
C LEU A 139 -8.73 20.00 1.20
N THR A 140 -7.73 19.52 1.93
CA THR A 140 -7.87 19.23 3.36
C THR A 140 -7.94 20.53 4.16
N MET A 141 -8.32 20.46 5.44
CA MET A 141 -8.29 21.64 6.32
C MET A 141 -6.89 22.27 6.43
N GLU A 142 -5.84 21.45 6.46
CA GLU A 142 -4.46 21.95 6.57
C GLU A 142 -4.04 22.68 5.29
N GLU A 143 -4.43 22.16 4.13
CA GLU A 143 -4.16 22.79 2.84
C GLU A 143 -4.97 24.08 2.67
N ALA A 144 -6.25 24.06 3.05
CA ALA A 144 -7.09 25.26 3.09
C ALA A 144 -6.51 26.33 4.03
N ALA A 145 -6.01 25.92 5.20
CA ALA A 145 -5.37 26.82 6.14
C ALA A 145 -4.11 27.45 5.53
N LYS A 146 -3.25 26.64 4.90
CA LYS A 146 -2.06 27.14 4.18
C LYS A 146 -2.43 28.10 3.05
N ALA A 147 -3.46 27.77 2.26
CA ALA A 147 -3.92 28.60 1.15
C ALA A 147 -4.40 29.99 1.62
N LEU A 148 -5.06 30.07 2.78
CA LEU A 148 -5.52 31.33 3.36
C LEU A 148 -4.50 32.01 4.28
N GLY A 149 -3.31 31.42 4.49
CA GLY A 149 -2.32 31.92 5.45
C GLY A 149 -2.81 31.89 6.92
N THR A 150 -3.68 30.93 7.26
CA THR A 150 -4.29 30.78 8.59
C THR A 150 -3.95 29.44 9.25
N THR A 151 -4.57 29.18 10.40
CA THR A 151 -4.47 27.90 11.11
C THR A 151 -5.69 27.02 10.81
N SER A 152 -5.52 25.69 10.90
CA SER A 152 -6.62 24.73 10.77
C SER A 152 -7.76 24.96 11.78
N HIS A 153 -7.48 25.62 12.91
CA HIS A 153 -8.50 26.02 13.88
C HIS A 153 -9.44 27.11 13.31
N THR A 154 -8.90 28.11 12.61
CA THR A 154 -9.70 29.13 11.93
C THR A 154 -10.61 28.50 10.88
N ILE A 155 -10.08 27.56 10.08
CA ILE A 155 -10.87 26.81 9.09
C ILE A 155 -12.00 26.05 9.77
N ARG A 156 -11.73 25.33 10.88
CA ARG A 156 -12.77 24.65 11.66
C ARG A 156 -13.84 25.60 12.16
N ARG A 157 -13.45 26.79 12.62
CA ARG A 157 -14.39 27.82 13.09
C ARG A 157 -15.29 28.32 11.95
N LEU A 158 -14.74 28.54 10.75
CA LEU A 158 -15.52 28.95 9.58
C LEU A 158 -16.54 27.87 9.16
N ILE A 159 -16.14 26.60 9.23
CA ILE A 159 -17.03 25.45 8.97
C ILE A 159 -18.15 25.41 10.02
N ASN A 160 -17.80 25.49 11.31
CA ASN A 160 -18.78 25.45 12.40
C ASN A 160 -19.75 26.64 12.38
N ALA A 161 -19.30 27.80 11.89
CA ALA A 161 -20.14 28.98 11.68
C ALA A 161 -21.01 28.89 10.41
N GLY A 162 -20.91 27.81 9.63
CA GLY A 162 -21.65 27.63 8.38
C GLY A 162 -21.17 28.50 7.21
N LEU A 163 -20.03 29.19 7.35
CA LEU A 163 -19.50 30.10 6.34
C LEU A 163 -18.70 29.37 5.24
N LEU A 164 -18.10 28.23 5.57
CA LEU A 164 -17.33 27.42 4.63
C LEU A 164 -18.00 26.07 4.45
N GLN A 165 -18.43 25.79 3.22
CA GLN A 165 -19.02 24.50 2.86
C GLN A 165 -17.94 23.42 2.80
N THR A 166 -18.31 22.20 3.20
CA THR A 166 -17.40 21.07 3.25
C THR A 166 -18.15 19.76 3.09
N VAL A 167 -17.52 18.81 2.42
CA VAL A 167 -18.03 17.45 2.26
C VAL A 167 -17.29 16.51 3.20
N GLN A 168 -18.02 15.86 4.09
CA GLN A 168 -17.53 14.73 4.89
C GLN A 168 -18.22 13.46 4.42
N VAL A 169 -17.46 12.38 4.28
CA VAL A 169 -17.99 11.09 3.83
C VAL A 169 -18.79 10.40 4.94
N VAL A 170 -18.36 10.56 6.19
CA VAL A 170 -19.07 10.18 7.40
C VAL A 170 -18.82 11.26 8.47
N PRO A 171 -19.69 11.40 9.50
CA PRO A 171 -19.43 12.33 10.59
C PRO A 171 -18.02 12.14 11.16
N ARG A 172 -17.31 13.24 11.38
CA ARG A 172 -15.90 13.28 11.85
C ARG A 172 -14.85 12.76 10.87
N ALA A 173 -15.22 12.38 9.63
CA ALA A 173 -14.24 12.13 8.57
C ALA A 173 -13.47 13.42 8.22
N PRO A 174 -12.29 13.32 7.59
CA PRO A 174 -11.58 14.48 7.08
C PRO A 174 -12.50 15.36 6.20
N HIS A 175 -12.47 16.67 6.46
CA HIS A 175 -13.20 17.64 5.66
C HIS A 175 -12.59 17.76 4.27
N GLN A 176 -13.44 17.65 3.25
CA GLN A 176 -13.08 17.93 1.86
C GLN A 176 -13.66 19.30 1.52
N ILE A 177 -12.79 20.26 1.26
CA ILE A 177 -13.14 21.67 1.03
C ILE A 177 -12.83 21.97 -0.43
N ARG A 178 -13.78 22.58 -1.16
CA ARG A 178 -13.51 23.00 -2.53
C ARG A 178 -12.66 24.26 -2.52
N ALA A 179 -11.59 24.30 -3.32
CA ALA A 179 -10.69 25.45 -3.34
C ALA A 179 -11.40 26.75 -3.74
N ALA A 180 -12.38 26.68 -4.65
CA ALA A 180 -13.20 27.81 -5.07
C ALA A 180 -14.00 28.44 -3.92
N ASP A 181 -14.37 27.65 -2.90
CA ASP A 181 -15.17 28.15 -1.77
C ASP A 181 -14.32 29.07 -0.88
N LEU A 182 -12.99 28.88 -0.84
CA LEU A 182 -12.07 29.69 -0.03
C LEU A 182 -12.00 31.16 -0.49
N THR A 183 -12.24 31.42 -1.77
CA THR A 183 -12.23 32.77 -2.36
C THR A 183 -13.58 33.49 -2.26
N SER A 184 -14.58 32.88 -1.62
CA SER A 184 -15.90 33.48 -1.50
C SER A 184 -15.88 34.76 -0.64
N GLU A 185 -16.68 35.74 -1.06
CA GLU A 185 -16.85 37.03 -0.37
C GLU A 185 -17.14 36.91 1.15
N PRO A 186 -18.02 36.00 1.64
CA PRO A 186 -18.23 35.84 3.08
C PRO A 186 -16.98 35.40 3.84
N ILE A 187 -16.11 34.58 3.23
CA ILE A 187 -14.87 34.12 3.86
C ILE A 187 -13.85 35.26 3.91
N MET A 188 -13.67 35.97 2.79
CA MET A 188 -12.78 37.12 2.74
C MET A 188 -13.22 38.21 3.73
N ALA A 189 -14.53 38.47 3.86
CA ALA A 189 -15.08 39.40 4.85
C ALA A 189 -14.87 38.92 6.30
N ALA A 190 -15.06 37.63 6.57
CA ALA A 190 -14.80 37.04 7.88
C ALA A 190 -13.31 37.08 8.27
N MET A 191 -12.42 36.97 7.27
CA MET A 191 -10.97 37.11 7.44
C MET A 191 -10.54 38.56 7.67
N ALA A 192 -11.19 39.53 7.02
CA ALA A 192 -10.91 40.95 7.18
C ALA A 192 -11.34 41.50 8.56
N ARG A 193 -12.35 40.89 9.18
CA ARG A 193 -12.74 41.14 10.56
C ARG A 193 -11.68 40.56 11.52
N LYS A 194 -10.50 41.18 11.59
CA LYS A 194 -9.51 40.93 12.64
C LYS A 194 -10.14 41.25 14.00
N GLY A 195 -10.65 40.24 14.68
CA GLY A 195 -11.35 40.44 15.95
C GLY A 195 -11.19 39.28 16.90
N ARG A 196 -10.27 39.47 17.86
CA ARG A 196 -10.21 38.96 19.24
C ARG A 196 -10.32 37.42 19.46
N PRO A 197 -9.58 36.84 20.42
CA PRO A 197 -9.83 35.46 20.85
C PRO A 197 -11.30 35.31 21.24
N CYS A 198 -12.03 34.48 20.51
CA CYS A 198 -13.41 34.15 20.86
C CYS A 198 -13.35 33.25 22.09
N ARG A 199 -13.52 33.82 23.28
CA ARG A 199 -13.96 33.04 24.43
C ARG A 199 -15.35 32.53 24.07
N VAL A 200 -15.50 31.23 23.90
CA VAL A 200 -16.82 30.60 23.82
C VAL A 200 -17.47 30.91 25.17
N VAL A 201 -18.42 31.85 25.19
CA VAL A 201 -19.22 32.09 26.37
C VAL A 201 -20.31 31.04 26.29
N ASP A 202 -20.11 29.90 26.96
CA ASP A 202 -21.17 28.92 27.12
C ASP A 202 -22.30 29.61 27.89
N ALA A 203 -23.47 29.72 27.26
CA ALA A 203 -24.69 30.27 27.87
C ALA A 203 -25.17 29.44 29.08
N GLU A 204 -24.56 28.28 29.30
CA GLU A 204 -24.79 27.37 30.44
C GLU A 204 -23.68 27.45 31.50
N THR A 205 -22.75 28.41 31.42
CA THR A 205 -21.74 28.58 32.46
C THR A 205 -22.40 29.13 33.73
N ILE A 206 -22.76 28.23 34.65
CA ILE A 206 -23.18 28.58 35.99
C ILE A 206 -22.00 29.33 36.66
N PRO A 207 -22.20 30.56 37.18
CA PRO A 207 -21.13 31.28 37.84
C PRO A 207 -20.63 30.47 39.04
N MET A 208 -19.31 30.26 39.10
CA MET A 208 -18.63 29.44 40.11
C MET A 208 -18.67 30.05 41.52
N PHE A 209 -19.14 31.29 41.64
CA PHE A 209 -19.35 31.98 42.90
C PHE A 209 -20.75 32.61 42.88
N THR A 210 -21.60 32.17 43.80
CA THR A 210 -22.77 32.92 44.23
C THR A 210 -22.31 33.86 45.32
N ASP A 211 -22.43 35.17 45.10
CA ASP A 211 -22.15 36.17 46.13
C ASP A 211 -23.09 35.92 47.33
N THR A 212 -22.52 35.74 48.51
CA THR A 212 -23.15 35.83 49.84
C THR A 212 -22.25 36.71 50.69
#